data_AF-A0A839SPN4-F1
#
_entry.id   AF-A0A839SPN4-F1
#
_cell.length_a   1.000
_cell.length_b   1.000
_cell.length_c   1.000
_cell.angle_alpha   90.00
_cell.angle_beta   90.00
_cell.angle_gamma   90.00
#
_symmetry.space_group_name_H-M   'P 1'
#
loop_
_entity.id
_entity.type
_entity.pdbx_description
1 polymer ?
#
loop_
_entity_poly.entity_id
_entity_poly.type
_entity_poly.pdbx_seq_one_letter_code
_entity_poly.pdbx_strand_id
1 'polypeptide(L)'
;MRLVQALLILLSVALISESAGAEQIRISADCYAFFKQYKNDPQATYFALSEDGRSCGYSYCPKTPCASSGMSAVAIKACQKESNGSTCHAISNGVTETDFAVVPN
;
A
#
# COMPACT_ATOMS: atom_id res chain seq x y z
N MET A 1 -4.52 35.95 50.12
CA MET A 1 -3.95 35.87 48.76
C MET A 1 -3.19 34.54 48.58
N ARG A 2 -3.88 33.41 48.43
CA ARG A 2 -3.27 32.10 48.09
C ARG A 2 -4.20 31.26 47.20
N LEU A 3 -5.04 31.92 46.39
CA LEU A 3 -6.02 31.28 45.51
C LEU A 3 -5.66 31.40 44.02
N VAL A 4 -4.62 32.17 43.67
CA VAL A 4 -4.25 32.44 42.26
C VAL A 4 -3.23 31.43 41.71
N GLN A 5 -2.55 30.67 42.57
CA GLN A 5 -1.48 29.74 42.16
C GLN A 5 -1.98 28.38 41.64
N ALA A 6 -3.26 28.06 41.84
CA ALA A 6 -3.83 26.79 41.40
C ALA A 6 -4.32 26.80 39.94
N LEU A 7 -4.41 27.98 39.30
CA LEU A 7 -4.97 28.10 37.94
C LEU A 7 -3.96 27.88 36.80
N LEU A 8 -2.65 27.80 37.10
CA LEU A 8 -1.60 27.76 36.06
C LEU A 8 -1.18 26.35 35.62
N ILE A 9 -1.69 25.29 36.26
CA ILE A 9 -1.25 23.91 35.98
C ILE A 9 -2.23 23.18 35.04
N LEU A 10 -3.39 23.76 34.74
CA LEU A 10 -4.46 23.11 33.97
C LEU A 10 -4.39 23.31 32.44
N LEU A 11 -3.38 23.97 31.89
CA LEU A 11 -3.42 24.47 30.49
C LEU A 11 -2.26 24.06 29.56
N SER A 12 -1.61 22.91 29.75
CA SER A 12 -0.52 22.51 28.84
C SER A 12 -0.51 21.07 28.36
N VAL A 13 -1.53 20.26 28.65
CA VAL A 13 -1.66 18.95 27.99
C VAL A 13 -2.53 19.08 26.74
N ALA A 14 -2.04 19.85 25.76
CA ALA A 14 -2.41 19.60 24.37
C ALA A 14 -1.69 18.30 23.98
N LEU A 15 -2.34 17.16 24.20
CA LEU A 15 -1.96 15.91 23.55
C LEU A 15 -2.06 16.16 22.05
N ILE A 16 -0.93 16.45 21.41
CA ILE A 16 -0.80 16.30 19.97
C ILE A 16 -0.86 14.79 19.77
N SER A 17 -2.07 14.26 19.55
CA SER A 17 -2.24 12.93 18.97
C SER A 17 -1.72 13.02 17.55
N GLU A 18 -0.40 12.96 17.39
CA GLU A 18 0.19 12.60 16.12
C GLU A 18 -0.19 11.15 15.92
N SER A 19 -1.37 10.93 15.35
CA SER A 19 -1.66 9.66 14.71
C SER A 19 -0.51 9.50 13.72
N ALA A 20 0.42 8.60 14.03
CA ALA A 20 1.28 8.01 13.03
C ALA A 20 0.33 7.37 12.01
N GLY A 21 -0.17 8.21 11.09
CA GLY A 21 -0.96 7.75 9.97
C GLY A 21 -0.07 6.75 9.27
N ALA A 22 -0.58 5.53 9.07
CA ALA A 22 0.17 4.51 8.36
C ALA A 22 0.76 5.15 7.10
N GLU A 23 2.09 5.02 6.93
CA GLU A 23 2.77 5.60 5.78
C GLU A 23 2.13 5.01 4.53
N GLN A 24 1.48 5.87 3.75
CA GLN A 24 0.78 5.44 2.55
C GLN A 24 1.78 4.94 1.52
N ILE A 25 1.46 3.81 0.88
CA ILE A 25 2.26 3.23 -0.19
C ILE A 25 2.19 4.17 -1.39
N ARG A 26 3.33 4.71 -1.81
CA ARG A 26 3.40 5.55 -3.00
C ARG A 26 3.19 4.70 -4.25
N ILE A 27 2.29 5.12 -5.12
CA ILE A 27 1.94 4.39 -6.34
C ILE A 27 1.65 5.37 -7.48
N SER A 28 2.11 5.07 -8.68
CA SER A 28 1.80 5.86 -9.86
C SER A 28 0.31 5.79 -10.22
N ALA A 29 -0.20 6.78 -10.94
CA ALA A 29 -1.59 6.78 -11.39
C ALA A 29 -1.93 5.52 -12.23
N ASP A 30 -1.00 5.08 -13.08
CA ASP A 30 -1.16 3.90 -13.93
C ASP A 30 -1.20 2.61 -13.09
N CYS A 31 -0.29 2.47 -12.13
CA CYS A 31 -0.28 1.30 -11.27
C CYS A 31 -1.45 1.27 -10.30
N TYR A 32 -1.97 2.43 -9.88
CA TYR A 32 -3.19 2.51 -9.09
C TYR A 32 -4.42 2.09 -9.91
N ALA A 33 -4.52 2.50 -11.18
CA ALA A 33 -5.56 2.02 -12.08
C ALA A 33 -5.48 0.49 -12.27
N PHE A 34 -4.26 -0.05 -12.37
CA PHE A 34 -4.02 -1.48 -12.48
C PHE A 34 -4.35 -2.24 -11.19
N PHE A 35 -4.07 -1.66 -10.02
CA PHE A 35 -4.48 -2.21 -8.72
C PHE A 35 -5.99 -2.35 -8.61
N LYS A 36 -6.75 -1.35 -9.08
CA LYS A 36 -8.22 -1.45 -9.11
C LYS A 36 -8.70 -2.57 -10.01
N GLN A 37 -8.02 -2.84 -11.13
CA GLN A 37 -8.35 -4.01 -11.97
C GLN A 37 -8.09 -5.31 -11.23
N TYR A 38 -6.93 -5.43 -10.57
CA TYR A 38 -6.58 -6.56 -9.71
C TYR A 38 -7.65 -6.85 -8.65
N LYS A 39 -8.18 -5.81 -7.96
CA LYS A 39 -9.22 -6.00 -6.93
C LYS A 39 -10.57 -6.44 -7.49
N ASN A 40 -10.84 -6.17 -8.76
CA ASN A 40 -12.08 -6.53 -9.44
C ASN A 40 -11.99 -7.85 -10.24
N ASP A 41 -10.79 -8.40 -10.41
CA ASP A 41 -10.57 -9.65 -11.13
C ASP A 41 -10.69 -10.85 -10.16
N PRO A 42 -11.75 -11.68 -10.27
CA PRO A 42 -11.94 -12.82 -9.38
C PRO A 42 -10.90 -13.93 -9.56
N GLN A 43 -10.12 -13.89 -10.64
CA GLN A 43 -9.04 -14.83 -10.90
C GLN A 43 -7.68 -14.30 -10.44
N ALA A 44 -7.57 -13.03 -10.05
CA ALA A 44 -6.32 -12.47 -9.58
C ALA A 44 -5.96 -12.99 -8.17
N THR A 45 -4.66 -13.21 -7.94
CA THR A 45 -4.18 -13.85 -6.69
C THR A 45 -3.19 -13.00 -5.89
N TYR A 46 -2.27 -12.31 -6.55
CA TYR A 46 -1.28 -11.44 -5.91
C TYR A 46 -1.03 -10.22 -6.78
N PHE A 47 -0.85 -9.07 -6.15
CA PHE A 47 -0.37 -7.86 -6.80
C PHE A 47 1.06 -7.57 -6.35
N ALA A 48 1.88 -7.03 -7.22
CA ALA A 48 3.24 -6.61 -6.94
C ALA A 48 3.46 -5.18 -7.46
N LEU A 49 4.30 -4.45 -6.73
CA LEU A 49 4.63 -3.05 -6.99
C LEU A 49 6.14 -2.86 -6.84
N SER A 50 6.75 -2.04 -7.69
CA SER A 50 8.14 -1.63 -7.55
C SER A 50 8.33 -0.66 -6.39
N GLU A 51 9.53 -0.59 -5.82
CA GLU A 51 9.86 0.33 -4.71
C GLU A 51 9.64 1.80 -5.03
N ASP A 52 9.79 2.18 -6.31
CA ASP A 52 9.51 3.54 -6.80
C ASP A 52 8.02 3.78 -7.10
N GLY A 53 7.18 2.76 -6.96
CA GLY A 53 5.74 2.81 -7.20
C GLY A 53 5.33 2.93 -8.68
N ARG A 54 6.28 2.84 -9.63
CA ARG A 54 6.03 3.13 -11.06
C ARG A 54 5.78 1.91 -11.93
N SER A 55 6.11 0.73 -11.45
CA SER A 55 5.91 -0.54 -12.17
C SER A 55 5.15 -1.51 -11.29
N CYS A 56 4.29 -2.31 -11.92
CA CYS A 56 3.38 -3.19 -11.21
C CYS A 56 3.02 -4.40 -12.06
N GLY A 57 2.52 -5.42 -11.40
CA GLY A 57 2.08 -6.65 -12.03
C GLY A 57 1.15 -7.39 -11.09
N TYR A 58 0.23 -8.20 -11.62
CA TYR A 58 -0.50 -9.14 -10.80
C TYR A 58 -0.49 -10.51 -11.44
N SER A 59 -0.60 -11.54 -10.62
CA SER A 59 -0.76 -12.91 -11.07
C SER A 59 -2.24 -13.29 -11.07
N TYR A 60 -2.63 -14.07 -12.07
CA TYR A 60 -3.97 -14.58 -12.23
C TYR A 60 -3.95 -16.11 -12.33
N CYS A 61 -5.04 -16.72 -11.91
CA CYS A 61 -5.20 -18.16 -11.86
C CYS A 61 -6.36 -18.58 -12.77
N PRO A 62 -6.09 -19.13 -13.97
CA PRO A 62 -7.13 -19.43 -14.94
C PRO A 62 -7.98 -20.67 -14.61
N LYS A 63 -7.55 -21.51 -13.65
CA LYS A 63 -8.25 -22.74 -13.25
C LYS A 63 -8.19 -22.96 -11.75
N THR A 64 -9.34 -23.22 -11.13
CA THR A 64 -9.46 -23.58 -9.71
C THR A 64 -9.40 -25.11 -9.52
N PRO A 65 -8.75 -25.63 -8.46
CA PRO A 65 -8.05 -24.90 -7.41
C PRO A 65 -6.70 -24.35 -7.90
N CYS A 66 -6.38 -23.13 -7.49
CA CYS A 66 -5.07 -22.55 -7.76
C CYS A 66 -4.01 -23.33 -6.98
N ALA A 67 -2.97 -23.79 -7.68
CA ALA A 67 -1.74 -24.15 -7.01
C ALA A 67 -1.17 -22.83 -6.42
N SER A 68 -1.46 -22.58 -5.15
CA SER A 68 -1.10 -21.33 -4.47
C SER A 68 0.42 -21.14 -4.34
N SER A 69 1.21 -22.20 -4.53
CA SER A 69 2.66 -22.14 -4.51
C SER A 69 3.22 -21.34 -5.68
N GLY A 70 3.85 -20.20 -5.38
CA GLY A 70 4.64 -19.43 -6.34
C GLY A 70 3.89 -18.35 -7.12
N MET A 71 2.59 -18.18 -6.92
CA MET A 71 1.81 -17.13 -7.61
C MET A 71 2.25 -15.71 -7.21
N SER A 72 2.81 -15.52 -6.02
CA SER A 72 3.46 -14.26 -5.62
C SER A 72 4.71 -13.98 -6.46
N ALA A 73 5.53 -15.00 -6.74
CA ALA A 73 6.70 -14.88 -7.59
C ALA A 73 6.33 -14.56 -9.05
N VAL A 74 5.17 -15.04 -9.53
CA VAL A 74 4.64 -14.68 -10.85
C VAL A 74 4.30 -13.18 -10.91
N ALA A 75 3.61 -12.65 -9.89
CA ALA A 75 3.28 -11.23 -9.83
C ALA A 75 4.55 -10.36 -9.77
N ILE A 76 5.53 -10.75 -8.94
CA ILE A 76 6.82 -10.06 -8.83
C ILE A 76 7.56 -10.06 -10.18
N LYS A 77 7.65 -11.20 -10.86
CA LYS A 77 8.28 -11.29 -12.19
C LYS A 77 7.57 -10.43 -13.22
N ALA A 78 6.24 -10.36 -13.19
CA ALA A 78 5.46 -9.50 -14.07
C ALA A 78 5.79 -8.03 -13.84
N CYS A 79 5.87 -7.59 -12.58
CA CYS A 79 6.29 -6.23 -12.22
C CYS A 79 7.73 -5.94 -12.69
N GLN A 80 8.67 -6.86 -12.46
CA GLN A 80 10.09 -6.68 -12.79
C GLN A 80 10.36 -6.53 -14.28
N LYS A 81 9.51 -7.10 -15.14
CA LYS A 81 9.66 -7.02 -16.59
C LYS A 81 9.67 -5.57 -17.11
N GLU A 82 8.89 -4.70 -16.47
CA GLU A 82 8.74 -3.30 -16.88
C GLU A 82 9.44 -2.33 -15.90
N SER A 83 10.09 -2.84 -14.84
CA SER A 83 10.62 -2.03 -13.75
C SER A 83 11.95 -1.34 -14.01
N ASN A 84 12.59 -1.59 -15.15
CA ASN A 84 13.91 -1.03 -15.51
C ASN A 84 14.98 -1.22 -14.41
N GLY A 85 14.90 -2.32 -13.66
CA GLY A 85 15.85 -2.64 -12.58
C GLY A 85 15.37 -2.28 -11.18
N SER A 86 14.22 -1.61 -11.02
CA SER A 86 13.63 -1.38 -9.70
C SER A 86 13.17 -2.70 -9.08
N THR A 87 13.45 -2.89 -7.78
CA THR A 87 13.00 -4.05 -7.02
C THR A 87 11.47 -4.04 -6.92
N CYS A 88 10.84 -5.21 -7.10
CA CYS A 88 9.39 -5.38 -6.94
C CYS A 88 9.07 -6.30 -5.77
N HIS A 89 8.01 -5.95 -5.04
CA HIS A 89 7.51 -6.69 -3.89
C HIS A 89 6.04 -7.00 -4.07
N ALA A 90 5.61 -8.20 -3.64
CA ALA A 90 4.20 -8.51 -3.54
C ALA A 90 3.58 -7.71 -2.39
N ILE A 91 2.48 -7.02 -2.64
CA ILE A 91 1.73 -6.34 -1.58
C ILE A 91 0.81 -7.32 -0.86
N SER A 92 0.55 -7.08 0.41
CA SER A 92 -0.36 -7.90 1.21
C SER A 92 -1.78 -7.88 0.64
N ASN A 93 -2.46 -9.03 0.62
CA ASN A 93 -3.84 -9.14 0.09
C ASN A 93 -4.85 -8.23 0.83
N GLY A 94 -4.56 -7.85 2.07
CA GLY A 94 -5.36 -6.92 2.87
C GLY A 94 -5.23 -5.45 2.49
N VAL A 95 -4.30 -5.08 1.61
CA VAL A 95 -4.15 -3.69 1.14
C VAL A 95 -5.40 -3.24 0.38
N THR A 96 -5.83 -2.02 0.67
CA THR A 96 -7.03 -1.35 0.17
C THR A 96 -6.67 -0.04 -0.52
N GLU A 97 -7.65 0.61 -1.13
CA GLU A 97 -7.46 1.87 -1.84
C GLU A 97 -6.98 3.02 -0.94
N THR A 98 -7.32 3.00 0.36
CA THR A 98 -6.94 4.05 1.32
C THR A 98 -5.50 3.96 1.79
N ASP A 99 -4.84 2.83 1.53
CA ASP A 99 -3.44 2.59 1.89
C ASP A 99 -2.46 3.21 0.87
N PHE A 100 -2.97 3.74 -0.25
CA PHE A 100 -2.16 4.29 -1.32
C PHE A 100 -2.14 5.82 -1.35
N ALA A 101 -0.95 6.37 -1.57
CA ALA A 101 -0.74 7.75 -1.98
C ALA A 101 -0.46 7.76 -3.48
N VAL A 102 -1.48 8.13 -4.28
CA VAL A 102 -1.32 8.21 -5.74
C VAL A 102 -0.45 9.41 -6.10
N VAL A 103 0.68 9.15 -6.77
CA VAL A 103 1.62 10.17 -7.22
C VAL A 103 1.56 10.32 -8.75
N PRO A 104 1.75 11.54 -9.27
CA PRO A 104 1.89 11.74 -10.71
C PRO A 104 3.13 10.99 -11.24
N ASN A 105 3.04 10.55 -12.50
CA ASN A 105 4.11 9.82 -13.19
C ASN A 105 5.41 10.62 -13.29
#